data_AF-A0A843GDX3-F1
#
_entry.id   AF-A0A843GDX3-F1
#
_cell.length_a   1.000
_cell.length_b   1.000
_cell.length_c   1.000
_cell.angle_alpha   90.00
_cell.angle_beta   90.00
_cell.angle_gamma   90.00
#
_symmetry.space_group_name_H-M   'P 1'
#
loop_
_entity.id
_entity.type
_entity.pdbx_description
1 polymer ?
#
loop_
_entity_poly.entity_id
_entity_poly.type
_entity_poly.pdbx_seq_one_letter_code
_entity_poly.pdbx_strand_id
1 'polypeptide(L)'
;MRSAEENKLEKDLRKWFNKLQRRIQKLIDTYYEDELFFLHINKVYTIVEEMKPEYRAILLKHGLTQFYNARETTTTLYTIQQKKVSTKAGLYEPQLIREEDVGLFRTNPQIEDSLRYNTFQASDKTLNRVTENITNNLADSYHEGLGIRDAGRRITKEFSSLKGWESRRIARTEINSAQNEGAFSAYDELGVEYQMWWTGKDNRVRDSHRPLHGHIVAVGNTFSNGLLYPGDKSGPIKE
;
A
#
# COMPACT_ATOMS: atom_id res chain seq x y z
N MET A 1 16.21 4.01 6.40
CA MET A 1 16.53 4.06 4.95
C MET A 1 15.32 3.51 4.19
N ARG A 2 14.88 4.12 3.08
CA ARG A 2 13.73 3.60 2.30
C ARG A 2 14.14 2.37 1.51
N SER A 3 13.23 1.41 1.35
CA SER A 3 13.50 0.27 0.47
C SER A 3 13.56 0.73 -0.99
N ALA A 4 14.28 -0.02 -1.83
CA ALA A 4 14.31 0.25 -3.27
C ALA A 4 12.90 0.21 -3.89
N GLU A 5 12.05 -0.69 -3.39
CA GLU A 5 10.68 -0.86 -3.88
C GLU A 5 9.75 0.30 -3.48
N GLU A 6 9.89 0.85 -2.26
CA GLU A 6 9.18 2.09 -1.85
C GLU A 6 9.47 3.24 -2.81
N ASN A 7 10.74 3.41 -3.22
CA ASN A 7 11.12 4.47 -4.16
C ASN A 7 10.58 4.23 -5.58
N LYS A 8 10.55 2.98 -6.06
CA LYS A 8 9.97 2.65 -7.37
C LYS A 8 8.46 2.91 -7.39
N LEU A 9 7.75 2.45 -6.37
CA LEU A 9 6.32 2.69 -6.24
C LEU A 9 5.99 4.19 -6.12
N GLU A 10 6.73 4.95 -5.31
CA GLU A 10 6.58 6.43 -5.24
C GLU A 10 6.74 7.05 -6.64
N LYS A 11 7.74 6.62 -7.41
CA LYS A 11 7.99 7.15 -8.77
C LYS A 11 6.84 6.84 -9.73
N ASP A 12 6.29 5.63 -9.70
CA ASP A 12 5.23 5.24 -10.63
C ASP A 12 3.87 5.85 -10.23
N LEU A 13 3.57 5.97 -8.94
CA LEU A 13 2.42 6.75 -8.45
C LEU A 13 2.50 8.21 -8.88
N ARG A 14 3.68 8.83 -8.76
CA ARG A 14 3.89 10.22 -9.22
C ARG A 14 3.62 10.39 -10.70
N LYS A 15 4.02 9.44 -11.54
CA LYS A 15 3.71 9.46 -12.98
C LYS A 15 2.21 9.34 -13.23
N TRP A 16 1.55 8.42 -12.53
CA TRP A 16 0.11 8.23 -12.63
C TRP A 16 -0.67 9.50 -12.23
N PHE A 17 -0.34 10.12 -11.10
CA PHE A 17 -0.96 11.38 -10.68
C PHE A 17 -0.67 12.54 -11.63
N ASN A 18 0.51 12.60 -12.25
CA ASN A 18 0.78 13.58 -13.33
C ASN A 18 -0.13 13.36 -14.54
N LYS A 19 -0.38 12.11 -14.94
CA LYS A 19 -1.29 11.77 -16.03
C LYS A 19 -2.72 12.17 -15.68
N LEU A 20 -3.17 11.88 -14.46
CA LEU A 20 -4.49 12.28 -13.96
C LEU A 20 -4.63 13.81 -13.98
N GLN A 21 -3.65 14.54 -13.44
CA GLN A 21 -3.65 16.01 -13.46
C GLN A 21 -3.87 16.56 -14.86
N ARG A 22 -3.17 16.04 -15.87
CA ARG A 22 -3.31 16.52 -17.26
C ARG A 22 -4.73 16.30 -17.80
N ARG A 23 -5.37 15.18 -17.48
CA ARG A 23 -6.76 14.91 -17.91
C ARG A 23 -7.75 15.84 -17.21
N ILE A 24 -7.58 16.08 -15.91
CA ILE A 24 -8.40 17.02 -15.15
C ILE A 24 -8.19 18.46 -15.62
N GLN A 25 -6.94 18.86 -15.91
CA GLN A 25 -6.67 20.19 -16.44
C GLN A 25 -7.33 20.38 -17.81
N LYS A 26 -7.29 19.38 -18.69
CA LYS A 26 -7.99 19.43 -19.98
C LYS A 26 -9.51 19.58 -19.80
N LEU A 27 -10.11 18.92 -18.79
CA LEU A 27 -11.52 19.10 -18.46
C LEU A 27 -11.81 20.56 -18.09
N ILE A 28 -11.01 21.14 -17.19
CA ILE A 28 -11.12 22.54 -16.77
C ILE A 28 -10.97 23.45 -17.99
N ASP A 29 -9.92 23.28 -18.77
CA ASP A 29 -9.62 24.13 -19.94
C ASP A 29 -10.73 24.10 -21.00
N THR A 30 -11.48 23.00 -21.09
CA THR A 30 -12.55 22.84 -22.09
C THR A 30 -13.89 23.36 -21.61
N TYR A 31 -14.22 23.16 -20.33
CA TYR A 31 -15.60 23.29 -19.84
C TYR A 31 -15.79 24.31 -18.72
N TYR A 32 -14.73 24.86 -18.12
CA TYR A 32 -14.85 25.65 -16.89
C TYR A 32 -15.62 26.96 -17.07
N GLU A 33 -15.52 27.59 -18.25
CA GLU A 33 -16.26 28.82 -18.57
C GLU A 33 -17.65 28.55 -19.17
N ASP A 34 -18.04 27.28 -19.30
CA ASP A 34 -19.41 26.91 -19.71
C ASP A 34 -20.39 27.28 -18.59
N GLU A 35 -21.52 27.91 -18.94
CA GLU A 35 -22.59 28.26 -17.99
C GLU A 35 -23.08 27.03 -17.20
N LEU A 36 -22.95 25.83 -17.77
CA LEU A 36 -23.34 24.55 -17.19
C LEU A 36 -22.15 23.72 -16.69
N PHE A 37 -20.99 24.34 -16.38
CA PHE A 37 -19.80 23.63 -15.88
C PHE A 37 -20.10 22.64 -14.75
N PHE A 38 -21.02 22.97 -13.85
CA PHE A 38 -21.42 22.08 -12.75
C PHE A 38 -21.86 20.69 -13.24
N LEU A 39 -22.52 20.59 -14.41
CA LEU A 39 -22.89 19.31 -15.02
C LEU A 39 -21.67 18.52 -15.52
N HIS A 40 -20.57 19.20 -15.79
CA HIS A 40 -19.31 18.62 -16.25
C HIS A 40 -18.37 18.21 -15.11
N ILE A 41 -18.59 18.67 -13.87
CA ILE A 41 -17.79 18.23 -12.70
C ILE A 41 -17.85 16.71 -12.53
N ASN A 42 -19.00 16.09 -12.82
CA ASN A 42 -19.14 14.62 -12.76
C ASN A 42 -18.21 13.88 -13.73
N LYS A 43 -17.68 14.52 -14.77
CA LYS A 43 -16.68 13.91 -15.67
C LYS A 43 -15.35 13.62 -14.95
N VAL A 44 -15.07 14.25 -13.81
CA VAL A 44 -13.94 13.89 -12.95
C VAL A 44 -14.05 12.42 -12.52
N TYR A 45 -15.24 11.98 -12.11
CA TYR A 45 -15.48 10.59 -11.72
C TYR A 45 -15.18 9.64 -12.89
N THR A 46 -15.69 9.94 -14.08
CA THR A 46 -15.40 9.15 -15.30
C THR A 46 -13.90 9.05 -15.57
N ILE A 47 -13.17 10.18 -15.50
CA ILE A 47 -11.72 10.20 -15.73
C ILE A 47 -10.98 9.31 -14.71
N VAL A 48 -11.36 9.38 -13.44
CA VAL A 48 -10.72 8.59 -12.37
C VAL A 48 -11.05 7.12 -12.52
N GLU A 49 -12.31 6.74 -12.77
CA GLU A 49 -12.72 5.35 -12.97
C GLU A 49 -12.02 4.70 -14.17
N GLU A 50 -11.84 5.43 -15.28
CA GLU A 50 -11.07 4.93 -16.43
C GLU A 50 -9.59 4.70 -16.10
N MET A 51 -9.01 5.49 -15.19
CA MET A 51 -7.59 5.38 -14.82
C MET A 51 -7.33 4.44 -13.64
N LYS A 52 -8.37 4.05 -12.90
CA LYS A 52 -8.33 3.19 -11.71
C LYS A 52 -7.70 1.81 -11.96
N PRO A 53 -7.95 1.12 -13.09
CA PRO A 53 -7.26 -0.14 -13.38
C PRO A 53 -5.74 0.00 -13.45
N GLU A 54 -5.23 1.08 -14.05
CA GLU A 54 -3.79 1.36 -14.13
C GLU A 54 -3.19 1.61 -12.73
N TYR A 55 -3.88 2.36 -11.88
CA TYR A 55 -3.46 2.61 -10.50
C TYR A 55 -3.36 1.31 -9.69
N ARG A 56 -4.39 0.45 -9.79
CA ARG A 56 -4.44 -0.86 -9.13
C ARG A 56 -3.31 -1.79 -9.60
N ALA A 57 -3.04 -1.80 -10.90
CA ALA A 57 -1.96 -2.62 -11.46
C ALA A 57 -0.58 -2.19 -10.93
N ILE A 58 -0.35 -0.88 -10.78
CA ILE A 58 0.89 -0.34 -10.17
C ILE A 58 1.02 -0.83 -8.72
N LEU A 59 -0.02 -0.66 -7.90
CA LEU A 59 0.01 -1.10 -6.50
C LEU A 59 0.24 -2.61 -6.38
N LEU A 60 -0.50 -3.41 -7.13
CA LEU A 60 -0.43 -4.87 -7.06
C LEU A 60 0.95 -5.38 -7.48
N LYS A 61 1.53 -4.84 -8.55
CA LYS A 61 2.88 -5.22 -9.02
C LYS A 61 3.92 -5.01 -7.93
N HIS A 62 3.94 -3.82 -7.33
CA HIS A 62 4.92 -3.48 -6.29
C HIS A 62 4.66 -4.24 -4.98
N GLY A 63 3.38 -4.41 -4.62
CA GLY A 63 2.95 -5.20 -3.46
C GLY A 63 3.39 -6.66 -3.58
N LEU A 64 3.08 -7.33 -4.69
CA LEU A 64 3.53 -8.71 -4.95
C LEU A 64 5.05 -8.83 -4.92
N THR A 65 5.76 -7.92 -5.59
CA THR A 65 7.23 -7.91 -5.58
C THR A 65 7.77 -7.88 -4.16
N GLN A 66 7.25 -6.97 -3.32
CA GLN A 66 7.71 -6.86 -1.93
C GLN A 66 7.30 -8.05 -1.07
N PHE A 67 6.10 -8.58 -1.26
CA PHE A 67 5.61 -9.77 -0.58
C PHE A 67 6.56 -10.95 -0.80
N TYR A 68 6.90 -11.25 -2.07
CA TYR A 68 7.79 -12.36 -2.41
C TYR A 68 9.19 -12.17 -1.85
N ASN A 69 9.75 -10.95 -1.95
CA ASN A 69 11.06 -10.64 -1.37
C ASN A 69 11.08 -10.85 0.15
N ALA A 70 10.01 -10.47 0.85
CA ALA A 70 9.92 -10.60 2.30
C ALA A 70 9.81 -12.05 2.76
N ARG A 71 9.04 -12.85 2.02
CA ARG A 71 8.93 -14.30 2.22
C ARG A 71 10.29 -14.98 2.04
N GLU A 72 10.97 -14.74 0.93
CA GLU A 72 12.31 -15.30 0.64
C GLU A 72 13.34 -14.90 1.71
N THR A 73 13.33 -13.64 2.11
CA THR A 73 14.20 -13.13 3.18
C THR A 73 13.93 -13.87 4.50
N THR A 74 12.66 -14.08 4.83
CA THR A 74 12.25 -14.77 6.06
C THR A 74 12.71 -16.22 6.06
N THR A 75 12.48 -16.95 4.97
CA THR A 75 12.96 -18.34 4.81
C THR A 75 14.47 -18.46 4.91
N THR A 76 15.20 -17.52 4.31
CA THR A 76 16.66 -17.47 4.36
C THR A 76 17.16 -17.25 5.80
N LEU A 77 16.59 -16.26 6.50
CA LEU A 77 16.96 -15.96 7.89
C LEU A 77 16.64 -17.13 8.83
N TYR A 78 15.48 -17.77 8.65
CA TYR A 78 15.10 -18.96 9.39
C TYR A 78 16.12 -20.10 9.20
N THR A 79 16.48 -20.38 7.95
CA THR A 79 17.46 -21.43 7.61
C THR A 79 18.84 -21.16 8.24
N ILE A 80 19.29 -19.90 8.19
CA ILE A 80 20.56 -19.48 8.83
C ILE A 80 20.48 -19.68 10.35
N GLN A 81 19.35 -19.32 10.97
CA GLN A 81 19.16 -19.44 12.41
C GLN A 81 19.15 -20.91 12.85
N GLN A 82 18.43 -21.77 12.13
CA GLN A 82 18.40 -23.21 12.40
C GLN A 82 19.79 -23.83 12.31
N LYS A 83 20.56 -23.52 11.24
CA LYS A 83 21.96 -23.98 11.11
C LYS A 83 22.82 -23.59 12.31
N LYS A 84 22.74 -22.33 12.76
CA LYS A 84 23.50 -21.86 13.95
C LYS A 84 23.15 -22.62 15.22
N VAL A 85 21.86 -22.90 15.44
CA VAL A 85 21.38 -23.65 16.61
C VAL A 85 21.87 -25.10 16.54
N SER A 86 21.70 -25.78 15.40
CA SER A 86 22.12 -27.17 15.21
C SER A 86 23.63 -27.36 15.36
N THR A 87 24.45 -26.48 14.78
CA THR A 87 25.92 -26.53 14.94
C THR A 87 26.33 -26.38 16.41
N LYS A 88 25.61 -25.55 17.18
CA LYS A 88 25.88 -25.37 18.61
C LYS A 88 25.44 -26.57 19.47
N ALA A 89 24.42 -27.31 19.02
CA ALA A 89 23.85 -28.45 19.74
C ALA A 89 24.49 -29.81 19.40
N GLY A 90 25.38 -29.90 18.40
CA GLY A 90 26.04 -31.15 18.01
C GLY A 90 25.11 -32.19 17.35
N LEU A 91 23.89 -31.77 16.97
CA LEU A 91 22.85 -32.60 16.35
C LEU A 91 22.66 -32.11 14.92
N TYR A 92 22.93 -32.95 13.90
CA TYR A 92 22.52 -32.59 12.55
C TYR A 92 22.11 -33.78 11.69
N GLU A 93 20.81 -33.83 11.38
CA GLU A 93 20.35 -33.95 10.01
C GLU A 93 19.39 -32.80 9.73
N PRO A 94 19.65 -31.93 8.75
CA PRO A 94 18.69 -30.92 8.35
C PRO A 94 17.65 -31.55 7.44
N GLN A 95 16.39 -31.31 7.72
CA GLN A 95 15.44 -31.18 6.62
C GLN A 95 15.69 -29.81 5.98
N LEU A 96 16.62 -29.79 5.03
CA LEU A 96 16.69 -28.68 4.07
C LEU A 96 15.35 -28.68 3.36
N ILE A 97 14.51 -27.67 3.61
CA ILE A 97 13.42 -27.35 2.69
C ILE A 97 14.13 -26.99 1.39
N ARG A 98 14.11 -27.90 0.43
CA ARG A 98 14.77 -27.70 -0.86
C ARG A 98 14.00 -26.64 -1.63
N GLU A 99 14.63 -25.90 -2.54
CA GLU A 99 13.93 -24.93 -3.41
C GLU A 99 12.72 -25.55 -4.12
N GLU A 100 12.78 -26.85 -4.40
CA GLU A 100 11.70 -27.68 -4.96
C GLU A 100 10.58 -28.05 -3.97
N ASP A 101 10.84 -28.07 -2.66
CA ASP A 101 9.85 -28.29 -1.58
C ASP A 101 9.07 -27.02 -1.24
N VAL A 102 9.62 -25.84 -1.56
CA VAL A 102 8.87 -24.56 -1.58
C VAL A 102 7.85 -24.52 -2.73
N GLY A 103 7.85 -25.56 -3.57
CA GLY A 103 6.80 -25.87 -4.51
C GLY A 103 6.82 -24.97 -5.74
N LEU A 104 6.54 -25.61 -6.87
CA LEU A 104 6.28 -25.05 -8.20
C LEU A 104 5.17 -23.96 -8.24
N PHE A 105 4.59 -23.59 -7.09
CA PHE A 105 3.65 -22.51 -6.91
C PHE A 105 4.27 -21.49 -5.96
N ARG A 106 4.77 -20.38 -6.52
CA ARG A 106 5.39 -19.27 -5.80
C ARG A 106 4.55 -18.75 -4.61
N THR A 107 3.25 -19.03 -4.58
CA THR A 107 2.33 -18.82 -3.45
C THR A 107 1.16 -19.81 -3.46
N ASN A 108 0.52 -19.97 -2.31
CA ASN A 108 -0.87 -20.41 -2.19
C ASN A 108 -1.77 -19.40 -2.96
N PRO A 109 -2.53 -19.81 -3.99
CA PRO A 109 -3.36 -18.89 -4.82
C PRO A 109 -4.25 -17.94 -4.01
N GLN A 110 -4.71 -18.41 -2.85
CA GLN A 110 -5.54 -17.68 -1.91
C GLN A 110 -4.83 -16.42 -1.35
N ILE A 111 -3.50 -16.45 -1.24
CA ILE A 111 -2.71 -15.30 -0.77
C ILE A 111 -2.61 -14.24 -1.87
N GLU A 112 -2.41 -14.65 -3.12
CA GLU A 112 -2.43 -13.70 -4.24
C GLU A 112 -3.81 -13.06 -4.40
N ASP A 113 -4.87 -13.83 -4.23
CA ASP A 113 -6.25 -13.33 -4.21
C ASP A 113 -6.50 -12.36 -3.05
N SER A 114 -5.99 -12.65 -1.85
CA SER A 114 -6.02 -11.73 -0.70
C SER A 114 -5.30 -10.41 -1.02
N LEU A 115 -4.08 -10.46 -1.57
CA LEU A 115 -3.34 -9.25 -1.97
C LEU A 115 -4.10 -8.44 -3.02
N ARG A 116 -4.71 -9.11 -4.00
CA ARG A 116 -5.56 -8.48 -5.03
C ARG A 116 -6.76 -7.78 -4.41
N TYR A 117 -7.48 -8.48 -3.52
CA TYR A 117 -8.63 -7.94 -2.80
C TYR A 117 -8.27 -6.74 -1.92
N ASN A 118 -7.20 -6.87 -1.13
CA ASN A 118 -6.70 -5.82 -0.26
C ASN A 118 -6.23 -4.59 -1.05
N THR A 119 -5.58 -4.80 -2.20
CA THR A 119 -5.19 -3.72 -3.13
C THR A 119 -6.44 -3.05 -3.72
N PHE A 120 -7.45 -3.83 -4.11
CA PHE A 120 -8.72 -3.29 -4.60
C PHE A 120 -9.36 -2.35 -3.58
N GLN A 121 -9.51 -2.79 -2.32
CA GLN A 121 -10.15 -2.00 -1.26
C GLN A 121 -9.37 -0.72 -0.92
N ALA A 122 -8.04 -0.83 -0.75
CA ALA A 122 -7.19 0.31 -0.42
C ALA A 122 -7.16 1.35 -1.55
N SER A 123 -7.09 0.87 -2.81
CA SER A 123 -7.11 1.75 -3.98
C SER A 123 -8.44 2.48 -4.13
N ASP A 124 -9.57 1.81 -3.88
CA ASP A 124 -10.90 2.40 -4.01
C ASP A 124 -11.07 3.57 -3.04
N LYS A 125 -10.76 3.35 -1.76
CA LYS A 125 -10.81 4.40 -0.74
C LYS A 125 -9.90 5.58 -1.05
N THR A 126 -8.69 5.32 -1.56
CA THR A 126 -7.75 6.39 -1.93
C THR A 126 -8.30 7.22 -3.08
N LEU A 127 -8.81 6.57 -4.13
CA LEU A 127 -9.29 7.24 -5.32
C LEU A 127 -10.63 7.94 -5.09
N ASN A 128 -11.52 7.41 -4.25
CA ASN A 128 -12.77 8.08 -3.88
C ASN A 128 -12.46 9.42 -3.17
N ARG A 129 -11.54 9.41 -2.20
CA ARG A 129 -11.09 10.66 -1.54
C ARG A 129 -10.45 11.64 -2.53
N VAL A 130 -9.61 11.16 -3.45
CA VAL A 130 -8.98 12.03 -4.47
C VAL A 130 -10.03 12.65 -5.38
N THR A 131 -11.01 11.86 -5.83
CA THR A 131 -12.14 12.33 -6.63
C THR A 131 -12.93 13.39 -5.86
N GLU A 132 -13.34 13.10 -4.63
CA GLU A 132 -14.09 14.02 -3.76
C GLU A 132 -13.34 15.33 -3.55
N ASN A 133 -12.03 15.28 -3.24
CA ASN A 133 -11.21 16.47 -3.07
C ASN A 133 -11.19 17.34 -4.35
N ILE A 134 -11.03 16.70 -5.51
CA ILE A 134 -10.99 17.41 -6.80
C ILE A 134 -12.36 18.01 -7.12
N THR A 135 -13.44 17.23 -6.98
CA THR A 135 -14.80 17.71 -7.28
C THR A 135 -15.23 18.83 -6.36
N ASN A 136 -14.93 18.73 -5.06
CA ASN A 136 -15.25 19.78 -4.09
C ASN A 136 -14.44 21.04 -4.39
N ASN A 137 -13.14 20.91 -4.67
CA ASN A 137 -12.32 22.07 -5.04
C ASN A 137 -12.83 22.79 -6.29
N LEU A 138 -13.28 22.05 -7.31
CA LEU A 138 -13.87 22.62 -8.52
C LEU A 138 -15.22 23.29 -8.23
N ALA A 139 -16.09 22.64 -7.45
CA ALA A 139 -17.39 23.18 -7.07
C ALA A 139 -17.22 24.47 -6.25
N ASP A 140 -16.35 24.47 -5.25
CA ASP A 140 -16.04 25.65 -4.43
C ASP A 140 -15.47 26.79 -5.29
N SER A 141 -14.54 26.47 -6.21
CA SER A 141 -13.97 27.48 -7.11
C SER A 141 -15.03 28.12 -8.01
N TYR A 142 -15.98 27.33 -8.51
CA TYR A 142 -17.09 27.83 -9.31
C TYR A 142 -18.05 28.68 -8.47
N HIS A 143 -18.45 28.21 -7.28
CA HIS A 143 -19.32 28.96 -6.37
C HIS A 143 -18.72 30.28 -5.89
N GLU A 144 -17.41 30.33 -5.70
CA GLU A 144 -16.66 31.55 -5.38
C GLU A 144 -16.51 32.52 -6.58
N GLY A 145 -16.95 32.13 -7.78
CA GLY A 145 -16.81 32.94 -8.99
C GLY A 145 -15.36 33.05 -9.49
N LEU A 146 -14.49 32.11 -9.13
CA LEU A 146 -13.11 32.12 -9.59
C LEU A 146 -13.06 31.83 -11.09
N GLY A 147 -12.26 32.60 -11.82
CA GLY A 147 -11.99 32.32 -13.23
C GLY A 147 -11.14 31.06 -13.43
N ILE A 148 -11.12 30.56 -14.66
CA ILE A 148 -10.41 29.33 -15.09
C ILE A 148 -8.96 29.24 -14.59
N ARG A 149 -8.23 30.36 -14.62
CA ARG A 149 -6.82 30.43 -14.19
C ARG A 149 -6.66 30.13 -12.71
N ASP A 150 -7.56 30.63 -11.87
CA ASP A 150 -7.52 30.45 -10.42
C ASP A 150 -7.95 29.05 -9.99
N ALA A 151 -9.00 28.52 -10.62
CA ALA A 151 -9.41 27.13 -10.41
C ALA A 151 -8.31 26.15 -10.81
N GLY A 152 -7.68 26.35 -11.98
CA GLY A 152 -6.54 25.56 -12.44
C GLY A 152 -5.34 25.61 -11.46
N ARG A 153 -5.08 26.77 -10.84
CA ARG A 153 -4.06 26.91 -9.79
C ARG A 153 -4.40 26.09 -8.55
N ARG A 154 -5.64 26.15 -8.06
CA ARG A 154 -6.10 25.36 -6.89
C ARG A 154 -5.95 23.86 -7.14
N ILE A 155 -6.37 23.39 -8.30
CA ILE A 155 -6.22 21.99 -8.70
C ILE A 155 -4.74 21.58 -8.83
N THR A 156 -3.90 22.44 -9.42
CA THR A 156 -2.45 22.18 -9.50
C THR A 156 -1.82 22.05 -8.12
N LYS A 157 -2.27 22.82 -7.13
CA LYS A 157 -1.83 22.71 -5.74
C LYS A 157 -2.21 21.38 -5.11
N GLU A 158 -3.45 20.91 -5.30
CA GLU A 158 -3.89 19.58 -4.84
C GLU A 158 -3.01 18.46 -5.43
N PHE A 159 -2.79 18.49 -6.74
CA PHE A 159 -1.92 17.51 -7.39
C PHE A 159 -0.45 17.59 -6.95
N SER A 160 0.02 18.76 -6.51
CA SER A 160 1.38 18.90 -5.98
C SER A 160 1.56 18.13 -4.66
N SER A 161 0.54 18.10 -3.80
CA SER A 161 0.49 17.24 -2.60
C SER A 161 0.45 15.76 -2.98
N LEU A 162 -0.43 15.39 -3.92
CA LEU A 162 -0.59 14.01 -4.41
C LEU A 162 0.72 13.43 -4.96
N LYS A 163 1.42 14.20 -5.78
CA LYS A 163 2.73 13.85 -6.38
C LYS A 163 3.91 13.99 -5.41
N GLY A 164 3.69 14.55 -4.24
CA GLY A 164 4.73 14.83 -3.26
C GLY A 164 4.65 13.84 -2.10
N TRP A 165 4.21 14.36 -0.95
CA TRP A 165 4.19 13.61 0.30
C TRP A 165 3.15 12.49 0.32
N GLU A 166 2.04 12.61 -0.43
CA GLU A 166 1.00 11.57 -0.45
C GLU A 166 1.43 10.31 -1.20
N SER A 167 1.97 10.44 -2.41
CA SER A 167 2.53 9.29 -3.16
C SER A 167 3.56 8.52 -2.33
N ARG A 168 4.38 9.24 -1.55
CA ARG A 168 5.34 8.63 -0.64
C ARG A 168 4.68 7.91 0.53
N ARG A 169 3.64 8.52 1.13
CA ARG A 169 2.88 7.91 2.22
C ARG A 169 2.17 6.64 1.76
N ILE A 170 1.54 6.69 0.57
CA ILE A 170 0.90 5.53 -0.06
C ILE A 170 1.96 4.46 -0.30
N ALA A 171 3.07 4.79 -0.99
CA ALA A 171 4.12 3.82 -1.29
C ALA A 171 4.64 3.11 -0.03
N ARG A 172 4.94 3.86 1.03
CA ARG A 172 5.38 3.27 2.30
C ARG A 172 4.34 2.33 2.91
N THR A 173 3.07 2.75 2.93
CA THR A 173 1.99 1.98 3.55
C THR A 173 1.82 0.66 2.80
N GLU A 174 1.79 0.71 1.47
CA GLU A 174 1.63 -0.47 0.61
C GLU A 174 2.81 -1.44 0.73
N ILE A 175 4.05 -0.94 0.67
CA ILE A 175 5.26 -1.76 0.77
C ILE A 175 5.43 -2.35 2.17
N ASN A 176 5.18 -1.59 3.23
CA ASN A 176 5.27 -2.13 4.60
C ASN A 176 4.23 -3.22 4.85
N SER A 177 3.00 -3.01 4.36
CA SER A 177 1.91 -4.00 4.50
C SER A 177 2.29 -5.30 3.77
N ALA A 178 2.71 -5.20 2.52
CA ALA A 178 3.11 -6.36 1.72
C ALA A 178 4.33 -7.09 2.31
N GLN A 179 5.30 -6.34 2.86
CA GLN A 179 6.47 -6.93 3.51
C GLN A 179 6.07 -7.76 4.74
N ASN A 180 5.22 -7.23 5.61
CA ASN A 180 4.82 -7.94 6.82
C ASN A 180 3.89 -9.12 6.51
N GLU A 181 3.00 -8.98 5.52
CA GLU A 181 2.16 -10.07 5.03
C GLU A 181 3.01 -11.22 4.44
N GLY A 182 4.06 -10.90 3.67
CA GLY A 182 4.99 -11.90 3.13
C GLY A 182 5.81 -12.62 4.19
N ALA A 183 6.28 -11.90 5.21
CA ALA A 183 6.95 -12.50 6.37
C ALA A 183 6.00 -13.39 7.18
N PHE A 184 4.79 -12.90 7.47
CA PHE A 184 3.76 -13.65 8.19
C PHE A 184 3.37 -14.94 7.45
N SER A 185 3.21 -14.88 6.13
CA SER A 185 2.93 -16.06 5.30
C SER A 185 4.04 -17.12 5.38
N ALA A 186 5.30 -16.72 5.55
CA ALA A 186 6.40 -17.67 5.70
C ALA A 186 6.43 -18.31 7.10
N TYR A 187 5.95 -17.63 8.14
CA TYR A 187 5.99 -18.14 9.51
C TYR A 187 5.21 -19.44 9.67
N ASP A 188 4.01 -19.51 9.09
CA ASP A 188 3.16 -20.69 9.14
C ASP A 188 3.84 -21.91 8.48
N GLU A 189 4.35 -21.73 7.26
CA GLU A 189 5.01 -22.80 6.51
C GLU A 189 6.31 -23.29 7.14
N LEU A 190 7.05 -22.40 7.80
CA LEU A 190 8.31 -22.72 8.46
C LEU A 190 8.11 -23.30 9.86
N GLY A 191 6.86 -23.40 10.34
CA GLY A 191 6.55 -23.88 11.69
C GLY A 191 7.04 -22.94 12.79
N VAL A 192 7.07 -21.62 12.54
CA VAL A 192 7.41 -20.63 13.56
C VAL A 192 6.28 -20.55 14.57
N GLU A 193 6.57 -20.81 15.84
CA GLU A 193 5.54 -20.85 16.88
C GLU A 193 5.05 -19.46 17.32
N TYR A 194 5.95 -18.49 17.40
CA TYR A 194 5.68 -17.17 17.95
C TYR A 194 6.11 -16.04 17.03
N GLN A 195 5.31 -14.98 17.00
CA GLN A 195 5.59 -13.74 16.30
C GLN A 195 5.55 -12.54 17.26
N MET A 196 6.31 -11.50 16.95
CA MET A 196 6.40 -10.29 17.75
C MET A 196 6.00 -9.07 16.93
N TRP A 197 5.19 -8.18 17.51
CA TRP A 197 4.85 -6.91 16.88
C TRP A 197 6.01 -5.92 17.00
N TRP A 198 6.60 -5.56 15.87
CA TRP A 198 7.74 -4.64 15.83
C TRP A 198 7.37 -3.30 15.20
N THR A 199 7.52 -2.22 15.97
CA THR A 199 7.28 -0.85 15.50
C THR A 199 8.59 -0.08 15.30
N GLY A 200 8.56 0.95 14.45
CA GLY A 200 9.69 1.87 14.27
C GLY A 200 9.96 2.82 15.43
N LYS A 201 9.13 2.79 16.49
CA LYS A 201 9.20 3.68 17.69
C LYS A 201 9.31 5.18 17.38
N ASP A 202 8.82 5.62 16.23
CA ASP A 202 8.83 7.03 15.85
C ASP A 202 7.44 7.67 15.98
N ASN A 203 7.38 8.99 15.81
CA ASN A 203 6.16 9.78 15.93
C ASN A 203 5.07 9.44 14.89
N ARG A 204 5.35 8.57 13.92
CA ARG A 204 4.41 8.14 12.88
C ARG A 204 3.67 6.86 13.30
N VAL A 205 4.14 6.17 14.33
CA VAL A 205 3.42 5.04 14.94
C VAL A 205 2.20 5.59 15.66
N ARG A 206 1.01 5.11 15.27
CA ARG A 206 -0.27 5.47 15.90
C ARG A 206 -0.23 5.19 17.40
N ASP A 207 -0.87 6.03 18.20
CA ASP A 207 -0.81 5.91 19.65
C ASP A 207 -1.33 4.56 20.14
N SER A 208 -2.37 4.01 19.51
CA SER A 208 -2.89 2.68 19.84
C SER A 208 -1.92 1.53 19.47
N HIS A 209 -0.97 1.75 18.54
CA HIS A 209 0.00 0.75 18.09
C HIS A 209 1.31 0.80 18.89
N ARG A 210 1.56 1.87 19.64
CA ARG A 210 2.79 2.00 20.45
C ARG A 210 2.89 0.94 21.56
N PRO A 211 1.83 0.63 22.33
CA PRO A 211 1.87 -0.40 23.37
C PRO A 211 2.10 -1.81 22.82
N LEU A 212 1.84 -2.04 21.53
CA LEU A 212 2.07 -3.33 20.88
C LEU A 212 3.55 -3.60 20.63
N HIS A 213 4.44 -2.60 20.72
CA HIS A 213 5.85 -2.83 20.48
C HIS A 213 6.41 -3.91 21.42
N GLY A 214 6.92 -5.00 20.86
CA GLY A 214 7.47 -6.12 21.63
C GLY A 214 6.42 -7.08 22.16
N HIS A 215 5.13 -6.87 21.88
CA HIS A 215 4.08 -7.83 22.19
C HIS A 215 4.31 -9.10 21.37
N ILE A 216 4.23 -10.27 22.00
CA ILE A 216 4.44 -11.59 21.38
C ILE A 216 3.14 -12.38 21.45
N VAL A 217 2.77 -13.00 20.34
CA VAL A 217 1.62 -13.93 20.24
C VAL A 217 2.04 -15.16 19.45
N ALA A 218 1.28 -16.26 19.57
CA ALA A 218 1.46 -17.40 18.69
C ALA A 218 1.16 -17.00 17.23
N VAL A 219 1.87 -17.58 16.26
CA VAL A 219 1.56 -17.38 14.84
C VAL A 219 0.13 -17.84 14.55
N GLY A 220 -0.61 -17.04 13.78
CA GLY A 220 -2.04 -17.24 13.54
C GLY A 220 -2.97 -16.55 14.54
N ASN A 221 -2.48 -16.19 15.73
CA ASN A 221 -3.26 -15.40 16.69
C ASN A 221 -3.18 -13.89 16.39
N THR A 222 -4.27 -13.19 16.66
CA THR A 222 -4.31 -11.73 16.60
C THR A 222 -3.61 -11.10 17.81
N PHE A 223 -2.97 -9.96 17.59
CA PHE A 223 -2.52 -9.08 18.65
C PHE A 223 -3.72 -8.41 19.35
N SER A 224 -3.47 -7.69 20.46
CA SER A 224 -4.54 -7.08 21.26
C SER A 224 -5.35 -5.99 20.54
N ASN A 225 -4.90 -5.54 19.36
CA ASN A 225 -5.66 -4.65 18.46
C ASN A 225 -6.49 -5.41 17.40
N GLY A 226 -6.54 -6.74 17.46
CA GLY A 226 -7.29 -7.59 16.52
C GLY A 226 -6.60 -7.83 15.17
N LEU A 227 -5.36 -7.37 14.99
CA LEU A 227 -4.60 -7.53 13.74
C LEU A 227 -3.64 -8.71 13.82
N LEU A 228 -3.32 -9.34 12.68
CA LEU A 228 -2.39 -10.47 12.61
C LEU A 228 -0.93 -10.03 12.52
N TYR A 229 -0.66 -8.88 11.90
CA TYR A 229 0.68 -8.33 11.72
C TYR A 229 0.65 -6.81 11.51
N PRO A 230 1.78 -6.09 11.66
CA PRO A 230 1.83 -4.66 11.41
C PRO A 230 1.49 -4.33 9.94
N GLY A 231 0.52 -3.43 9.72
CA GLY A 231 0.06 -3.11 8.37
C GLY A 231 -0.94 -4.11 7.78
N ASP A 232 -1.50 -5.00 8.60
CA ASP A 232 -2.67 -5.80 8.25
C ASP A 232 -3.82 -4.88 7.79
N LYS A 233 -4.30 -5.11 6.57
CA LYS A 233 -5.30 -4.29 5.88
C LYS A 233 -6.74 -4.61 6.28
N SER A 234 -6.96 -5.64 7.10
CA SER A 234 -8.24 -5.89 7.76
C SER A 234 -8.56 -4.84 8.83
N GLY A 235 -7.54 -4.16 9.35
CA GLY A 235 -7.68 -3.14 10.37
C GLY A 235 -8.31 -1.83 9.89
N PRO A 236 -8.85 -1.02 10.82
CA PRO A 236 -9.39 0.28 10.48
C PRO A 236 -8.28 1.24 10.01
N ILE A 237 -8.62 2.07 9.01
CA ILE A 237 -7.70 3.08 8.45
C ILE A 237 -7.60 4.30 9.38
N LYS A 238 -8.70 4.60 10.09
CA LYS A 238 -8.80 5.67 11.08
C LYS A 238 -8.73 5.07 12.48
N GLU A 239 -7.87 5.66 13.30
CA GLU A 239 -7.80 5.53 14.76
C GLU A 239 -7.74 6.93 15.34
#